data_AF-A0A3B3WVJ2-F1
#
_entry.id   AF-A0A3B3WVJ2-F1
#
_cell.length_a   1.000
_cell.length_b   1.000
_cell.length_c   1.000
_cell.angle_alpha   90.00
_cell.angle_beta   90.00
_cell.angle_gamma   90.00
#
_symmetry.space_group_name_H-M   'P 1'
#
loop_
_entity.id
_entity.type
_entity.pdbx_description
1 polymer ?
#
loop_
_entity_poly.entity_id
_entity_poly.type
_entity_poly.pdbx_seq_one_letter_code
_entity_poly.pdbx_strand_id
1 'polypeptide(L)'
;MQPPPRKVRLTQELKHTQAEQMSQLQIKHQTECDLLEDLRTFSQKRAAVERDYAQALQKLANQYLKREWPESVAEKPADHRNMFCVWRAYLEGTVQATQSRLSACDNYKLQVADAAKTARLQKEQQCRHQNGSANTHQMF
;
A
#
# COMPACT_ATOMS: atom_id res chain seq x y z
N MET A 1 22.88 0.29 63.66
CA MET A 1 22.43 -0.15 62.31
C MET A 1 22.08 1.10 61.51
N GLN A 2 22.84 1.43 60.47
CA GLN A 2 22.56 2.58 59.60
C GLN A 2 21.37 2.21 58.70
N PRO A 3 20.33 3.05 58.58
CA PRO A 3 19.19 2.72 57.72
C PRO A 3 19.66 2.61 56.27
N PRO A 4 19.11 1.66 55.47
CA PRO A 4 19.53 1.46 54.09
C PRO A 4 19.43 2.77 53.29
N PRO A 5 20.37 3.07 52.39
CA PRO A 5 20.38 4.32 51.66
C PRO A 5 19.17 4.42 50.71
N ARG A 6 18.10 5.09 51.16
CA ARG A 6 16.83 5.24 50.43
C ARG A 6 17.00 5.88 49.04
N LYS A 7 18.00 6.74 48.87
CA LYS A 7 18.29 7.42 47.58
C LYS A 7 18.76 6.46 46.48
N VAL A 8 19.55 5.43 46.83
CA VAL A 8 20.08 4.47 45.84
C VAL A 8 18.95 3.65 45.22
N ARG A 9 17.96 3.27 46.05
CA ARG A 9 16.78 2.51 45.62
C ARG A 9 15.91 3.32 44.64
N LEU A 10 15.65 4.60 44.93
CA LEU A 10 14.89 5.48 44.04
C LEU A 10 15.57 5.66 42.68
N THR A 11 16.90 5.83 42.65
CA THR A 11 17.65 5.94 41.40
C THR A 11 17.63 4.64 40.58
N GLN A 12 17.69 3.49 41.24
CA GLN A 12 17.59 2.19 40.57
C GLN A 12 16.20 1.95 39.98
N GLU A 13 15.14 2.24 40.74
CA GLU A 13 13.75 2.16 40.27
C GLU A 13 13.53 3.10 39.08
N LEU A 14 14.07 4.33 39.10
CA LEU A 14 13.99 5.25 37.97
C LEU A 14 14.70 4.72 36.71
N LYS A 15 15.94 4.21 36.86
CA LYS A 15 16.69 3.61 35.74
C LYS A 15 15.97 2.41 35.14
N HIS A 16 15.36 1.59 35.99
CA HIS A 16 14.58 0.44 35.56
C HIS A 16 13.36 0.86 34.76
N THR A 17 12.55 1.79 35.27
CA THR A 17 11.39 2.35 34.55
C THR A 17 11.79 2.98 33.22
N GLN A 18 12.91 3.72 33.19
CA GLN A 18 13.41 4.32 31.95
C GLN A 18 13.81 3.26 30.92
N ALA A 19 14.46 2.17 31.33
CA ALA A 19 14.81 1.06 30.45
C ALA A 19 13.56 0.35 29.89
N GLU A 20 12.54 0.14 30.73
CA GLU A 20 11.27 -0.44 30.29
C GLU A 20 10.54 0.46 29.29
N GLN A 21 10.46 1.76 29.55
CA GLN A 21 9.85 2.73 28.63
C GLN A 21 10.56 2.75 27.27
N MET A 22 11.90 2.72 27.28
CA MET A 22 12.69 2.63 26.04
C MET A 22 12.44 1.33 25.27
N SER A 23 12.37 0.19 25.98
CA SER A 23 12.06 -1.11 25.37
C SER A 23 10.67 -1.13 24.73
N GLN A 24 9.65 -0.64 25.44
CA GLN A 24 8.28 -0.56 24.91
C GLN A 24 8.20 0.35 23.67
N LEU A 25 8.93 1.47 23.68
CA LEU A 25 8.99 2.38 22.54
C LEU A 25 9.65 1.71 21.32
N GLN A 26 10.75 0.96 21.53
CA GLN A 26 11.41 0.20 20.46
C GLN A 26 10.50 -0.88 19.89
N ILE A 27 9.77 -1.62 20.73
CA ILE A 27 8.80 -2.63 20.29
C ILE A 27 7.71 -1.97 19.44
N LYS A 28 7.11 -0.87 19.93
CA LYS A 28 6.09 -0.13 19.18
C LYS A 28 6.61 0.32 17.82
N HIS A 29 7.83 0.83 17.78
CA HIS A 29 8.47 1.26 16.55
C HIS A 29 8.63 0.13 15.54
N GLN A 30 9.14 -1.01 16.00
CA GLN A 30 9.34 -2.19 15.16
C GLN A 30 8.01 -2.68 14.58
N THR A 31 6.98 -2.81 15.43
CA THR A 31 5.63 -3.22 15.00
C THR A 31 5.06 -2.30 13.94
N GLU A 32 5.23 -0.98 14.08
CA GLU A 32 4.78 -0.01 13.07
C GLU A 32 5.56 -0.14 11.75
N CYS A 33 6.86 -0.44 11.81
CA CYS A 33 7.67 -0.68 10.61
C CYS A 33 7.26 -1.96 9.89
N ASP A 34 7.01 -3.04 10.63
CA ASP A 34 6.54 -4.31 10.09
C ASP A 34 5.17 -4.15 9.41
N LEU A 35 4.25 -3.39 10.03
CA LEU A 35 2.96 -3.07 9.44
C LEU A 35 3.09 -2.28 8.12
N LEU A 36 4.02 -1.32 8.04
CA LEU A 36 4.26 -0.56 6.81
C LEU A 36 4.81 -1.47 5.70
N GLU A 37 5.62 -2.47 6.04
CA GLU A 37 6.13 -3.45 5.09
C GLU A 37 5.02 -4.39 4.58
N ASP A 38 4.12 -4.81 5.47
CA ASP A 38 2.93 -5.59 5.12
C ASP A 38 2.00 -4.80 4.19
N LEU A 39 1.71 -3.54 4.53
CA LEU A 39 0.89 -2.65 3.69
C LEU A 39 1.49 -2.52 2.29
N ARG A 40 2.82 -2.31 2.20
CA ARG A 40 3.56 -2.21 0.95
C ARG A 40 3.42 -3.48 0.13
N THR A 41 3.69 -4.63 0.73
CA THR A 41 3.69 -5.93 0.07
C THR A 41 2.29 -6.33 -0.38
N PHE A 42 1.29 -6.16 0.48
CA PHE A 42 -0.11 -6.40 0.13
C PHE A 42 -0.55 -5.53 -1.04
N SER A 43 -0.25 -4.23 -1.02
CA SER A 43 -0.65 -3.31 -2.09
C SER A 43 -0.01 -3.68 -3.43
N GLN A 44 1.25 -4.12 -3.43
CA GLN A 44 1.93 -4.61 -4.62
C GLN A 44 1.28 -5.88 -5.17
N LYS A 45 0.99 -6.86 -4.30
CA LYS A 45 0.31 -8.11 -4.69
C LYS A 45 -1.09 -7.82 -5.25
N ARG A 46 -1.86 -6.96 -4.59
CA ARG A 46 -3.18 -6.53 -5.07
C ARG A 46 -3.10 -5.87 -6.44
N ALA A 47 -2.16 -4.95 -6.64
CA ALA A 47 -1.95 -4.28 -7.92
C ALA A 47 -1.54 -5.26 -9.05
N ALA A 48 -0.83 -6.34 -8.73
CA ALA A 48 -0.54 -7.40 -9.70
C ALA A 48 -1.81 -8.16 -10.10
N VAL A 49 -2.62 -8.60 -9.12
CA VAL A 49 -3.88 -9.31 -9.38
C VAL A 49 -4.85 -8.46 -10.21
N GLU A 50 -5.02 -7.19 -9.85
CA GLU A 50 -5.89 -6.25 -10.60
C GLU A 50 -5.40 -6.05 -12.03
N ARG A 51 -4.07 -5.97 -12.24
CA ARG A 51 -3.47 -5.85 -13.58
C ARG A 51 -3.75 -7.09 -14.42
N ASP A 52 -3.54 -8.28 -13.88
CA ASP A 52 -3.77 -9.54 -14.59
C ASP A 52 -5.25 -9.70 -14.96
N TYR A 53 -6.16 -9.37 -14.04
CA TYR A 53 -7.60 -9.37 -14.28
C TYR A 53 -7.99 -8.40 -15.40
N ALA A 54 -7.51 -7.15 -15.33
CA ALA A 54 -7.82 -6.15 -16.34
C ALA A 54 -7.25 -6.51 -17.72
N GLN A 55 -6.03 -7.06 -17.78
CA GLN A 55 -5.42 -7.53 -19.03
C GLN A 55 -6.18 -8.71 -19.64
N ALA A 56 -6.58 -9.69 -18.82
CA ALA A 56 -7.36 -10.83 -19.28
C ALA A 56 -8.71 -10.40 -19.87
N LEU A 57 -9.42 -9.51 -19.17
CA LEU A 57 -10.71 -8.98 -19.62
C LEU A 57 -10.57 -8.10 -20.88
N GLN A 58 -9.52 -7.28 -20.96
CA GLN A 58 -9.25 -6.46 -22.14
C GLN A 58 -8.93 -7.33 -23.36
N LYS A 59 -8.12 -8.37 -23.18
CA LYS A 59 -7.79 -9.34 -24.25
C LYS A 59 -9.06 -10.05 -24.75
N LEU A 60 -9.93 -10.47 -23.83
CA LEU A 60 -11.21 -11.10 -24.17
C LEU A 60 -12.09 -10.15 -24.98
N ALA A 61 -12.28 -8.90 -24.52
CA ALA A 61 -13.10 -7.93 -25.24
C ALA A 61 -12.55 -7.63 -26.65
N ASN A 62 -11.24 -7.42 -26.76
CA ASN A 62 -10.57 -7.20 -28.04
C ASN A 62 -10.65 -8.39 -29.00
N GLN A 63 -10.65 -9.62 -28.48
CA GLN A 63 -10.83 -10.82 -29.31
C GLN A 63 -12.18 -10.79 -30.02
N TYR A 64 -13.26 -10.40 -29.33
CA TYR A 64 -14.58 -10.31 -29.94
C TYR A 64 -14.73 -9.10 -30.84
N LEU A 65 -14.11 -7.95 -30.51
CA LEU A 65 -14.13 -6.76 -31.36
C LEU A 65 -13.49 -7.00 -32.74
N LYS A 66 -12.45 -7.85 -32.80
CA LYS A 66 -11.75 -8.21 -34.05
C LYS A 66 -12.53 -9.18 -34.96
N ARG A 67 -13.63 -9.78 -34.49
CA ARG A 67 -14.44 -10.67 -35.33
C ARG A 67 -15.15 -9.84 -36.40
N GLU A 68 -15.18 -10.33 -37.63
CA GLU A 68 -15.94 -9.68 -38.69
C GLU A 68 -17.45 -9.73 -38.36
N TRP A 69 -18.10 -8.58 -38.48
CA TRP A 69 -19.53 -8.41 -38.25
C TRP A 69 -20.21 -8.24 -39.61
N PRO A 70 -21.41 -8.81 -39.84
CA PRO A 70 -22.10 -8.64 -41.11
C PRO A 70 -22.25 -7.15 -41.48
N GLU A 71 -21.82 -6.76 -42.68
CA GLU A 71 -21.81 -5.36 -43.13
C GLU A 71 -23.21 -4.73 -43.18
N SER A 72 -24.26 -5.55 -43.35
CA SER A 72 -25.68 -5.13 -43.37
C SER A 72 -26.20 -4.52 -42.07
N VAL A 73 -25.35 -4.48 -41.03
CA VAL A 73 -25.61 -4.02 -39.67
C VAL A 73 -24.92 -2.68 -39.41
N ALA A 74 -23.95 -2.28 -40.25
CA ALA A 74 -23.02 -1.19 -40.00
C ALA A 74 -23.44 0.18 -40.60
N GLU A 75 -24.43 0.22 -41.51
CA GLU A 75 -24.66 1.42 -42.34
C GLU A 75 -25.70 2.42 -41.83
N LYS A 76 -26.44 2.16 -40.74
CA LYS A 76 -27.39 3.15 -40.19
C LYS A 76 -26.95 3.67 -38.82
N PRO A 77 -26.40 4.90 -38.73
CA PRO A 77 -25.92 5.50 -37.48
C PRO A 77 -27.00 5.71 -36.40
N ALA A 78 -28.28 5.47 -36.71
CA ALA A 78 -29.41 5.90 -35.90
C ALA A 78 -30.13 4.77 -35.13
N ASP A 79 -29.88 3.49 -35.41
CA ASP A 79 -30.68 2.41 -34.81
C ASP A 79 -29.95 1.73 -33.65
N HIS A 80 -30.06 2.34 -32.46
CA HIS A 80 -29.76 1.69 -31.17
C HIS A 80 -30.63 0.43 -30.92
N ARG A 81 -31.54 0.08 -31.86
CA ARG A 81 -32.33 -1.15 -31.89
C ARG A 81 -31.55 -2.36 -32.40
N ASN A 82 -30.36 -2.16 -32.97
CA ASN A 82 -29.55 -3.25 -33.47
C ASN A 82 -28.70 -3.87 -32.34
N MET A 83 -29.01 -5.12 -31.98
CA MET A 83 -28.31 -5.85 -30.92
C MET A 83 -26.79 -5.92 -31.15
N PHE A 84 -26.33 -5.88 -32.40
CA PHE A 84 -24.89 -5.84 -32.71
C PHE A 84 -24.22 -4.52 -32.31
N CYS A 85 -24.90 -3.38 -32.47
CA CYS A 85 -24.38 -2.09 -32.00
C CYS A 85 -24.31 -2.05 -30.47
N VAL A 86 -25.34 -2.57 -29.79
CA VAL A 86 -25.36 -2.69 -28.32
C VAL A 86 -24.21 -3.59 -27.83
N TRP A 87 -24.00 -4.73 -28.48
CA TRP A 87 -22.92 -5.64 -28.16
C TRP A 87 -21.53 -5.02 -28.39
N ARG A 88 -21.34 -4.32 -29.51
CA ARG A 88 -20.09 -3.59 -29.78
C ARG A 88 -19.81 -2.53 -28.71
N ALA A 89 -20.81 -1.71 -28.37
CA ALA A 89 -20.68 -0.70 -27.32
C ALA A 89 -20.35 -1.31 -25.96
N TYR A 90 -20.92 -2.48 -25.63
CA TYR A 90 -20.58 -3.22 -24.41
C TYR A 90 -19.11 -3.67 -24.39
N LEU A 91 -18.59 -4.18 -25.51
CA LEU A 91 -17.19 -4.58 -25.63
C LEU A 91 -16.23 -3.38 -25.55
N GLU A 92 -16.55 -2.29 -26.23
CA GLU A 92 -15.79 -1.03 -26.18
C GLU A 92 -15.78 -0.46 -24.75
N GLY A 93 -16.93 -0.44 -24.08
CA GLY A 93 -17.05 -0.04 -22.68
C GLY A 93 -16.23 -0.94 -21.75
N THR A 94 -16.14 -2.24 -22.05
CA THR A 94 -15.27 -3.18 -21.31
C THR A 94 -13.78 -2.86 -21.51
N VAL A 95 -13.35 -2.54 -22.75
CA VAL A 95 -11.98 -2.09 -23.03
C VAL A 95 -11.66 -0.80 -22.29
N GLN A 96 -12.56 0.19 -22.32
CA GLN A 96 -12.38 1.44 -21.60
C GLN A 96 -12.28 1.20 -20.07
N ALA A 97 -13.16 0.38 -19.51
CA ALA A 97 -13.17 0.09 -18.07
C ALA A 97 -11.93 -0.67 -17.62
N THR A 98 -11.39 -1.57 -18.45
CA THR A 98 -10.12 -2.28 -18.16
C THR A 98 -8.92 -1.34 -18.26
N GLN A 99 -8.92 -0.40 -19.21
CA GLN A 99 -7.84 0.58 -19.33
C GLN A 99 -7.80 1.54 -18.13
N SER A 100 -8.96 2.01 -17.65
CA SER A 100 -9.06 2.80 -16.42
C SER A 100 -8.54 2.03 -15.19
N ARG A 101 -8.84 0.72 -15.09
CA ARG A 101 -8.31 -0.14 -14.02
C ARG A 101 -6.79 -0.28 -14.09
N LEU A 102 -6.23 -0.47 -15.27
CA LEU A 102 -4.77 -0.55 -15.46
C LEU A 102 -4.07 0.73 -15.01
N SER A 103 -4.59 1.90 -15.38
CA SER A 103 -4.07 3.19 -14.91
C SER A 103 -4.17 3.33 -13.38
N ALA A 104 -5.26 2.82 -12.77
CA ALA A 104 -5.41 2.82 -11.32
C ALA A 104 -4.44 1.86 -10.61
N CYS A 105 -4.03 0.76 -11.24
CA CYS A 105 -3.04 -0.16 -10.67
C CYS A 105 -1.69 0.53 -10.44
N ASP A 106 -1.32 1.47 -11.31
CA ASP A 106 -0.08 2.24 -11.15
C ASP A 106 -0.16 3.21 -9.97
N ASN A 107 -1.36 3.70 -9.63
CA ASN A 107 -1.59 4.51 -8.44
C ASN A 107 -1.36 3.74 -7.13
N TYR A 108 -1.68 2.44 -7.07
CA TYR A 108 -1.39 1.64 -5.86
C TYR A 108 0.10 1.51 -5.57
N LYS A 109 0.93 1.47 -6.62
CA LYS A 109 2.39 1.47 -6.46
C LYS A 109 2.87 2.81 -5.91
N LEU A 110 2.48 3.92 -6.55
CA LEU A 110 2.96 5.27 -6.20
C LEU A 110 2.39 5.80 -4.88
N GLN A 111 1.08 5.69 -4.68
CA GLN A 111 0.40 6.32 -3.54
C GLN A 111 0.43 5.46 -2.28
N VAL A 112 0.57 4.14 -2.39
CA VAL A 112 0.53 3.24 -1.24
C VAL A 112 1.88 2.60 -0.98
N ALA A 113 2.44 1.87 -1.95
CA ALA A 113 3.68 1.14 -1.70
C ALA A 113 4.89 2.07 -1.48
N ASP A 114 5.06 3.08 -2.34
CA ASP A 114 6.18 4.03 -2.21
C ASP A 114 6.00 4.98 -1.01
N ALA A 115 4.76 5.37 -0.71
CA ALA A 115 4.43 6.13 0.50
C ALA A 115 4.74 5.33 1.78
N ALA A 116 4.35 4.05 1.84
CA ALA A 116 4.65 3.17 2.97
C ALA A 116 6.16 2.98 3.16
N LYS A 117 6.90 2.77 2.06
CA LYS A 117 8.37 2.69 2.08
C LYS A 117 9.00 3.97 2.62
N THR A 118 8.50 5.13 2.18
CA THR A 118 9.00 6.44 2.63
C THR A 118 8.72 6.68 4.11
N ALA A 119 7.49 6.39 4.55
CA ALA A 119 7.10 6.50 5.94
C ALA A 119 7.95 5.60 6.85
N ARG A 120 8.25 4.38 6.40
CA ARG A 120 9.13 3.45 7.14
C ARG A 120 10.54 4.01 7.27
N LEU A 121 11.12 4.51 6.17
CA LEU A 121 12.46 5.10 6.19
C LEU A 121 12.55 6.30 7.15
N GLN A 122 11.54 7.18 7.13
CA GLN A 122 11.46 8.33 8.05
C GLN A 122 11.39 7.88 9.51
N LYS A 123 10.60 6.84 9.79
CA LYS A 123 10.52 6.24 11.13
C LYS A 123 11.87 5.68 11.56
N GLU A 124 12.52 4.85 10.74
CA GLU A 124 13.84 4.29 11.06
C GLU A 124 14.88 5.39 11.35
N GLN A 125 14.83 6.50 10.60
CA GLN A 125 15.68 7.66 10.85
C GLN A 125 15.37 8.31 12.21
N GLN A 126 14.11 8.49 12.55
CA GLN A 126 13.71 9.09 13.83
C GLN A 126 14.07 8.23 15.03
N CYS A 127 13.96 6.90 14.91
CA CYS A 127 14.39 5.98 15.96
C CYS A 127 15.90 6.07 16.22
N ARG A 128 16.71 6.20 15.16
CA ARG A 128 18.17 6.41 15.30
C ARG A 128 18.49 7.71 16.04
N HIS A 129 17.76 8.80 15.76
CA HIS A 129 17.96 10.07 16.47
C HIS A 129 17.58 9.96 17.96
N GLN A 130 16.44 9.32 18.27
CA GLN A 130 15.99 9.12 19.65
C GLN A 130 16.97 8.25 20.46
N ASN A 131 17.48 7.16 19.88
CA ASN A 131 18.50 6.33 20.51
C ASN A 131 19.83 7.10 20.70
N GLY A 132 20.20 7.96 19.75
CA GLY A 132 21.35 8.86 19.86
C GLY A 132 21.22 9.83 21.04
N SER A 133 20.10 10.53 21.16
CA SER A 133 19.84 11.49 22.24
C SER A 133 19.66 10.85 23.62
N ALA A 134 19.16 9.60 23.69
CA ALA A 134 19.05 8.84 24.93
C ALA A 134 20.43 8.42 25.47
N ASN A 135 21.38 8.06 24.59
CA ASN A 135 22.75 7.75 24.99
C ASN A 135 23.52 8.98 25.48
N THR A 136 23.27 10.17 24.92
CA THR A 136 23.91 11.41 25.39
C THR A 136 23.47 11.79 26.80
N HIS A 137 22.19 11.57 27.15
CA HIS A 137 21.67 11.86 28.50
C HIS A 137 22.08 10.84 29.57
N GLN A 138 22.56 9.65 29.19
CA GLN A 138 23.12 8.68 30.15
C GLN A 138 24.61 8.92 30.46
N MET A 139 25.29 9.77 29.67
CA MET A 139 26.71 10.11 29.88
C MET A 139 26.93 11.34 30.80
N PHE A 140 25.87 11.96 31.30
CA PHE A 140 25.90 13.04 32.29
C PHE A 140 25.08 12.63 33.53
#